data_AF-A0A1Q7C9K5-F1
#
_entry.id   AF-A0A1Q7C9K5-F1
#
_cell.length_a   1.000
_cell.length_b   1.000
_cell.length_c   1.000
_cell.angle_alpha   90.00
_cell.angle_beta   90.00
_cell.angle_gamma   90.00
#
_symmetry.space_group_name_H-M   'P 1'
#
loop_
_entity.id
_entity.type
_entity.pdbx_description
1 polymer ?
#
loop_
_entity_poly.entity_id
_entity_poly.type
_entity_poly.pdbx_seq_one_letter_code
_entity_poly.pdbx_strand_id
1 'polypeptide(L)'
;MIIGERLRELREEKKLSQGDIEKRTGLLRCYISRVENGHTVPAVETLEKLARAFEVPLYQLFYEGAEPPQVPNLLKRKSSDEGAWGSSGREARFLSKLRRLLGKSSDEDRKLILHMAQKMAKR
;
A
#
# COMPACT_ATOMS: atom_id res chain seq x y z
N MET A 1 2.93 -17.02 -11.76
CA MET A 1 1.56 -16.68 -11.37
C MET A 1 0.64 -16.36 -12.55
N ILE A 2 -0.31 -17.25 -12.88
CA ILE A 2 -1.49 -16.88 -13.67
C ILE A 2 -2.60 -16.56 -12.66
N ILE A 3 -3.17 -15.34 -12.72
CA ILE A 3 -4.17 -14.88 -11.74
C ILE A 3 -5.37 -15.83 -11.63
N GLY A 4 -5.79 -16.42 -12.75
CA GLY A 4 -6.89 -17.40 -12.79
C GLY A 4 -6.63 -18.64 -11.93
N GLU A 5 -5.41 -19.20 -12.01
CA GLU A 5 -5.00 -20.34 -11.19
C GLU A 5 -5.03 -19.99 -9.70
N ARG A 6 -4.51 -18.79 -9.33
CA ARG A 6 -4.55 -18.33 -7.94
C ARG A 6 -5.97 -18.18 -7.40
N LEU A 7 -6.87 -17.62 -8.20
CA LEU A 7 -8.28 -17.47 -7.82
C LEU A 7 -8.93 -18.84 -7.58
N ARG A 8 -8.58 -19.83 -8.41
CA ARG A 8 -9.04 -21.21 -8.27
C ARG A 8 -8.50 -21.86 -7.00
N GLU A 9 -7.20 -21.73 -6.72
CA GLU A 9 -6.57 -22.23 -5.49
C GLU A 9 -7.27 -21.67 -4.24
N LEU A 10 -7.41 -20.36 -4.14
CA LEU A 10 -8.07 -19.71 -3.00
C LEU A 10 -9.52 -20.18 -2.82
N ARG A 11 -10.23 -20.39 -3.94
CA ARG A 11 -11.59 -20.92 -3.92
C ARG A 11 -11.62 -22.35 -3.37
N GLU A 12 -10.72 -23.21 -3.83
CA GLU A 12 -10.63 -24.62 -3.43
C GLU A 12 -10.14 -24.78 -1.98
N GLU A 13 -9.16 -23.99 -1.54
CA GLU A 13 -8.70 -23.89 -0.14
C GLU A 13 -9.86 -23.57 0.82
N LYS A 14 -10.77 -22.68 0.39
CA LYS A 14 -11.97 -22.30 1.14
C LYS A 14 -13.17 -23.23 0.94
N LYS A 15 -12.99 -24.31 0.16
CA LYS A 15 -14.03 -25.30 -0.14
C LYS A 15 -15.29 -24.67 -0.76
N LEU A 16 -15.12 -23.63 -1.56
CA LEU A 16 -16.21 -22.93 -2.25
C LEU A 16 -16.38 -23.48 -3.67
N SER A 17 -17.62 -23.64 -4.12
CA SER A 17 -17.91 -23.87 -5.52
C SER A 17 -17.92 -22.56 -6.31
N GLN A 18 -17.80 -22.63 -7.64
CA GLN A 18 -17.99 -21.44 -8.48
C GLN A 18 -19.41 -20.84 -8.33
N GLY A 19 -20.41 -21.66 -8.02
CA GLY A 19 -21.77 -21.21 -7.71
C GLY A 19 -21.87 -20.48 -6.37
N ASP A 20 -21.02 -20.81 -5.39
CA ASP A 20 -20.96 -20.06 -4.14
C ASP A 20 -20.34 -18.69 -4.34
N ILE A 21 -19.32 -18.59 -5.20
CA ILE A 21 -18.73 -17.31 -5.58
C ILE A 21 -19.72 -16.46 -6.37
N GLU A 22 -20.52 -17.06 -7.25
CA GLU A 22 -21.61 -16.37 -7.94
C GLU A 22 -22.61 -15.76 -6.95
N LYS A 23 -23.06 -16.54 -5.96
CA LYS A 23 -23.96 -16.03 -4.90
C LYS A 23 -23.34 -14.90 -4.08
N ARG A 24 -22.03 -14.97 -3.79
CA ARG A 24 -21.33 -13.97 -2.97
C ARG A 24 -20.98 -12.69 -3.74
N THR A 25 -20.71 -12.77 -5.03
CA THR A 25 -20.19 -11.66 -5.85
C THR A 25 -21.21 -11.07 -6.82
N GLY A 26 -22.28 -11.81 -7.12
CA GLY A 26 -23.20 -11.53 -8.22
C GLY A 26 -22.61 -11.75 -9.61
N LEU A 27 -21.39 -12.31 -9.72
CA LEU A 27 -20.75 -12.63 -11.00
C LEU A 27 -21.26 -13.99 -11.48
N LEU A 28 -21.62 -14.10 -12.76
CA LEU A 28 -22.13 -15.35 -13.30
C LEU A 28 -21.10 -16.49 -13.16
N ARG A 29 -21.56 -17.70 -12.81
CA ARG A 29 -20.68 -18.88 -12.71
C ARG A 29 -19.86 -19.12 -13.98
N CYS A 30 -20.44 -18.90 -15.15
CA CYS A 30 -19.73 -19.06 -16.43
C CYS A 30 -18.59 -18.05 -16.60
N TYR A 31 -18.75 -16.83 -16.08
CA TYR A 31 -17.72 -15.81 -16.07
C TYR A 31 -16.58 -16.20 -15.12
N ILE A 32 -16.92 -16.65 -13.91
CA ILE A 32 -15.93 -17.13 -12.92
C ILE A 32 -15.09 -18.27 -13.51
N SER A 33 -15.73 -19.25 -14.16
CA SER A 33 -15.03 -20.35 -14.82
C SER A 33 -14.08 -19.88 -15.92
N ARG A 34 -14.48 -18.92 -16.75
CA ARG A 34 -13.61 -18.33 -17.77
C ARG A 34 -12.39 -17.63 -17.17
N VAL A 35 -12.58 -16.92 -16.05
CA VAL A 35 -11.48 -16.24 -15.35
C VAL A 35 -10.51 -17.26 -14.75
N GLU A 36 -11.02 -18.28 -14.04
CA GLU A 36 -10.19 -19.32 -13.41
C GLU A 36 -9.37 -20.11 -14.44
N ASN A 37 -9.92 -20.35 -15.63
CA ASN A 37 -9.23 -21.07 -16.72
C ASN A 37 -8.40 -20.14 -17.65
N GLY A 38 -8.23 -18.86 -17.30
CA GLY A 38 -7.39 -17.94 -18.07
C GLY A 38 -7.98 -17.48 -19.41
N HIS A 39 -9.23 -17.79 -19.71
CA HIS A 39 -9.93 -17.32 -20.91
C HIS A 39 -10.37 -15.84 -20.82
N THR A 40 -10.25 -15.21 -19.66
CA THR A 40 -10.62 -13.81 -19.44
C THR A 40 -9.76 -13.19 -18.36
N VAL A 41 -9.27 -11.98 -18.62
CA VAL A 41 -8.62 -11.16 -17.61
C VAL A 41 -9.69 -10.28 -16.94
N PRO A 42 -9.93 -10.42 -15.63
CA PRO A 42 -10.90 -9.60 -14.90
C PRO A 42 -10.38 -8.18 -14.69
N ALA A 43 -11.29 -7.21 -14.63
CA ALA A 43 -10.97 -5.85 -14.19
C ALA A 43 -10.63 -5.79 -12.70
N VAL A 44 -10.00 -4.70 -12.26
CA VAL A 44 -9.60 -4.52 -10.86
C VAL A 44 -10.82 -4.53 -9.92
N GLU A 45 -11.96 -3.95 -10.32
CA GLU A 45 -13.18 -3.99 -9.48
C GLU A 45 -13.69 -5.43 -9.29
N THR A 46 -13.56 -6.26 -10.33
CA THR A 46 -13.91 -7.69 -10.27
C THR A 46 -12.98 -8.45 -9.34
N LEU A 47 -11.67 -8.18 -9.41
CA LEU A 47 -10.70 -8.78 -8.47
C LEU A 47 -10.99 -8.39 -7.03
N GLU A 48 -11.40 -7.15 -6.79
CA GLU A 48 -11.81 -6.68 -5.45
C GLU A 48 -13.07 -7.41 -4.95
N LYS A 49 -14.07 -7.63 -5.81
CA LYS A 49 -15.26 -8.44 -5.47
C LYS A 49 -14.88 -9.87 -5.12
N LEU A 50 -13.98 -10.48 -5.89
CA LEU A 50 -13.50 -11.85 -5.64
C LEU A 50 -12.72 -11.92 -4.32
N ALA A 51 -11.80 -10.99 -4.06
CA ALA A 51 -11.06 -10.91 -2.80
C ALA A 51 -12.00 -10.81 -1.59
N ARG A 52 -13.06 -9.97 -1.69
CA ARG A 52 -14.11 -9.88 -0.65
C ARG A 52 -14.85 -11.20 -0.47
N ALA A 53 -15.26 -11.86 -1.56
CA ALA A 53 -15.98 -13.14 -1.48
C ALA A 53 -15.13 -14.28 -0.92
N PHE A 54 -13.83 -14.23 -1.16
CA PHE A 54 -12.84 -15.11 -0.55
C PHE A 54 -12.43 -14.66 0.85
N GLU A 55 -12.87 -13.50 1.37
CA GLU A 55 -12.48 -13.00 2.70
C GLU A 55 -10.94 -12.91 2.85
N VAL A 56 -10.27 -12.42 1.81
CA VAL A 56 -8.82 -12.18 1.81
C VAL A 56 -8.51 -10.75 1.41
N PRO A 57 -7.41 -10.17 1.91
CA PRO A 57 -6.89 -8.92 1.37
C PRO A 57 -6.56 -9.06 -0.13
N LEU A 58 -6.83 -8.02 -0.91
CA LEU A 58 -6.60 -8.02 -2.38
C LEU A 58 -5.17 -8.41 -2.76
N TYR A 59 -4.17 -8.03 -1.96
CA TYR A 59 -2.77 -8.36 -2.24
C TYR A 59 -2.51 -9.88 -2.27
N GLN A 60 -3.29 -10.70 -1.56
CA GLN A 60 -3.12 -12.16 -1.54
C GLN A 60 -3.44 -12.82 -2.89
N LEU A 61 -4.17 -12.13 -3.77
CA LEU A 61 -4.38 -12.59 -5.14
C LEU A 61 -3.10 -12.55 -5.98
N PHE A 62 -2.10 -11.77 -5.55
CA PHE A 62 -0.84 -11.54 -6.27
C PHE A 62 0.39 -11.99 -5.47
N TYR A 63 0.18 -12.68 -4.35
CA TYR A 63 1.24 -13.03 -3.41
C TYR A 63 1.31 -14.55 -3.23
N GLU A 64 2.48 -15.12 -3.54
CA GLU A 64 2.76 -16.57 -3.49
C GLU A 64 3.45 -17.01 -2.18
N GLY A 65 3.77 -16.08 -1.26
CA GLY A 65 4.44 -16.41 -0.01
C GLY A 65 3.49 -16.91 1.09
N ALA A 66 4.01 -17.74 2.00
CA ALA A 66 3.26 -18.26 3.15
C ALA A 66 3.11 -17.23 4.28
N GLU A 67 4.07 -16.32 4.43
CA GLU A 67 4.03 -15.24 5.43
C GLU A 67 3.59 -13.93 4.76
N PRO A 68 2.89 -13.01 5.46
CA PRO A 68 2.57 -11.71 4.89
C PRO A 68 3.83 -11.02 4.31
N PRO A 69 3.74 -10.39 3.12
CA PRO A 69 4.87 -9.68 2.56
C PRO A 69 5.37 -8.65 3.57
N GLN A 70 6.69 -8.61 3.80
CA GLN A 70 7.27 -7.53 4.57
C GLN A 70 6.97 -6.22 3.84
N VAL A 71 6.10 -5.40 4.44
CA VAL A 71 5.77 -4.09 3.88
C VAL A 71 7.07 -3.31 3.74
N PRO A 72 7.45 -2.88 2.51
CA PRO A 72 8.64 -2.07 2.35
C PRO A 72 8.48 -0.85 3.25
N ASN A 73 9.45 -0.60 4.11
CA ASN A 73 9.44 0.58 4.96
C ASN A 73 9.68 1.78 4.03
N LEU A 74 8.60 2.36 3.48
CA LEU A 74 8.65 3.42 2.47
C LEU A 74 9.40 4.66 2.97
N LEU A 75 9.51 4.81 4.29
CA LEU A 75 10.30 5.85 4.96
C LEU A 75 11.83 5.59 4.90
N LYS A 76 12.27 4.34 4.71
CA LYS A 76 13.69 3.98 4.54
C LYS A 76 14.18 4.12 3.09
N ARG A 77 13.30 4.48 2.13
CA ARG A 77 13.68 4.79 0.74
C ARG A 77 14.28 6.20 0.62
N LYS A 78 15.30 6.46 1.44
CA LYS A 78 16.42 7.43 1.29
C LYS A 78 17.10 7.56 2.65
N SER A 79 17.89 6.54 3.01
CA SER A 79 19.10 6.77 3.80
C SER A 79 20.31 6.44 2.94
N SER A 80 20.38 7.06 1.76
CA SER A 80 21.68 7.31 1.12
C SER A 80 22.35 8.56 1.70
N ASP A 81 21.88 9.02 2.87
CA ASP A 81 22.38 10.20 3.58
C ASP A 81 22.75 9.78 5.01
N GLU A 82 23.66 8.80 5.12
CA GLU A 82 24.45 8.62 6.34
C GLU A 82 25.30 9.88 6.53
N GLY A 83 24.67 10.92 7.11
CA GLY A 83 25.23 12.27 7.18
C GLY A 83 24.19 13.39 7.27
N ALA A 84 22.89 13.11 7.08
CA ALA A 84 21.84 14.12 7.12
C ALA A 84 21.80 14.85 8.48
N TRP A 85 21.95 16.18 8.46
CA TRP A 85 21.80 17.03 9.64
C TRP A 85 20.44 16.80 10.32
N GLY A 86 20.45 16.60 11.64
CA GLY A 86 19.24 16.27 12.41
C GLY A 86 18.88 14.79 12.49
N SER A 87 19.73 13.89 11.99
CA SER A 87 19.56 12.43 12.10
C SER A 87 19.94 11.86 13.48
N SER A 88 20.81 12.52 14.24
CA SER A 88 21.21 12.07 15.59
C SER A 88 21.61 13.23 16.53
N GLY A 89 21.82 12.89 17.81
CA GLY A 89 22.42 13.81 18.79
C GLY A 89 21.60 15.06 19.13
N ARG A 90 22.29 16.19 19.34
CA ARG A 90 21.66 17.48 19.69
C ARG A 90 20.81 18.05 18.56
N GLU A 91 21.23 17.83 17.32
CA GLU A 91 20.56 18.32 16.13
C GLU A 91 19.20 17.64 15.93
N ALA A 92 19.10 16.33 16.17
CA ALA A 92 17.83 15.61 16.13
C ALA A 92 16.82 16.15 17.15
N ARG A 93 17.28 16.50 18.37
CA ARG A 93 16.44 17.12 19.40
C ARG A 93 15.99 18.52 18.99
N PHE A 94 16.89 19.31 18.41
CA PHE A 94 16.56 20.63 17.90
C PHE A 94 15.54 20.55 16.75
N LEU A 95 15.78 19.69 15.76
CA LEU A 95 14.88 19.47 14.63
C LEU A 95 13.49 19.00 15.09
N SER A 96 13.43 18.09 16.07
CA SER A 96 12.18 17.64 16.67
C SER A 96 11.41 18.78 17.35
N LYS A 97 12.12 19.64 18.08
CA LYS A 97 11.53 20.83 18.71
C LYS A 97 11.05 21.84 17.65
N LEU A 98 11.85 22.08 16.63
CA LEU A 98 11.53 22.98 15.52
C LEU A 98 10.29 22.50 14.77
N ARG A 99 10.24 21.22 14.38
CA ARG A 99 9.08 20.60 13.71
C ARG A 99 7.80 20.78 14.53
N ARG A 100 7.88 20.56 15.84
CA ARG A 100 6.73 20.73 16.74
C ARG A 100 6.25 22.17 16.81
N LEU A 101 7.15 23.15 16.82
CA LEU A 101 6.80 24.57 16.86
C LEU A 101 6.21 25.02 15.51
N LEU A 102 6.85 24.67 14.40
CA LEU A 102 6.34 24.98 13.07
C LEU A 102 4.94 24.39 12.83
N GLY A 103 4.69 23.16 13.31
CA GLY A 103 3.36 22.54 13.23
C GLY A 103 2.25 23.32 13.95
N LYS A 104 2.60 24.17 14.92
CA LYS A 104 1.66 25.03 15.65
C LYS A 104 1.55 26.45 15.07
N SER A 105 2.46 26.85 14.19
CA SER A 105 2.45 28.17 13.56
C SER A 105 1.51 28.24 12.36
N SER A 106 1.05 29.44 12.01
CA SER A 106 0.25 29.67 10.80
C SER A 106 1.07 29.47 9.52
N ASP A 107 0.40 29.36 8.37
CA ASP A 107 1.09 29.20 7.09
C ASP A 107 1.92 30.45 6.71
N GLU A 108 1.44 31.64 7.08
CA GLU A 108 2.17 32.91 6.87
C GLU A 108 3.46 32.97 7.70
N ASP A 109 3.38 32.58 8.97
CA ASP A 109 4.54 32.54 9.86
C ASP A 109 5.59 31.53 9.36
N ARG A 110 5.13 30.35 8.90
CA ARG A 110 6.03 29.33 8.33
C ARG A 110 6.75 29.84 7.10
N LYS A 111 6.04 30.53 6.20
CA LYS A 111 6.62 31.14 4.99
C LYS A 111 7.66 32.22 5.34
N LEU A 112 7.37 33.08 6.31
CA LEU A 112 8.32 34.10 6.77
C LEU A 112 9.59 33.48 7.35
N ILE A 113 9.46 32.47 8.21
CA ILE A 113 10.60 31.76 8.81
C ILE A 113 11.47 31.11 7.73
N LEU A 114 10.86 30.44 6.74
CA LEU A 114 11.59 29.83 5.63
C LEU A 114 12.32 30.88 4.77
N HIS A 115 11.69 32.03 4.52
CA HIS A 115 12.31 33.13 3.79
C HIS A 115 13.53 33.71 4.55
N MET A 116 13.40 33.91 5.86
CA MET A 116 14.51 34.37 6.71
C MET A 116 15.66 33.36 6.71
N ALA A 117 15.36 32.07 6.85
CA ALA A 117 16.38 31.00 6.81
C ALA A 117 17.12 30.97 5.46
N GLN A 118 16.40 31.09 4.34
CA GLN A 118 17.01 31.18 3.01
C GLN A 118 17.92 32.40 2.87
N LYS A 119 17.52 33.55 3.43
CA LYS A 119 18.33 34.78 3.40
C LYS A 119 19.60 34.66 4.26
N MET A 120 19.51 33.94 5.38
CA MET A 120 20.66 33.66 6.24
C MET A 120 21.64 32.67 5.62
N ALA A 121 21.15 31.66 4.90
CA ALA A 121 22.00 30.66 4.24
C ALA A 121 22.68 31.15 2.96
N LYS A 122 22.19 32.25 2.35
CA LYS A 122 22.76 32.87 1.15
C LYS A 122 23.84 33.93 1.45
N ARG A 123 24.20 34.11 2.72
CA ARG A 123 25.34 34.94 3.14
C ARG A 123 26.57 34.05 3.33
#